data_AF-V5EWK4-F1
#
_entry.id   AF-V5EWK4-F1
#
_cell.length_a   1.000
_cell.length_b   1.000
_cell.length_c   1.000
_cell.angle_alpha   90.00
_cell.angle_beta   90.00
_cell.angle_gamma   90.00
#
_symmetry.space_group_name_H-M   'P 1'
#
loop_
_entity.id
_entity.type
_entity.pdbx_description
1 polymer ?
#
loop_
_entity_poly.entity_id
_entity_poly.type
_entity_poly.pdbx_seq_one_letter_code
_entity_poly.pdbx_strand_id
1 'polypeptide(L)'
;MPSSNPATNTQQQPQPDYIYRPEDPEYADHLRADSEVPSNPALAASGLSHRYRALSTNMEANEVKSLTRMQILTPLSVLLQMGVMILCGSKLIKPNLQQVSRRHPTYLSVQDSFVLFYWAVLYVLLIGFSVFLLLSRTAETKKALVHGVGTRLALANYMMVLWAIFWILDRPLTFILGTAALGVIALLLLFNALVLAIRHPPSPKHPLDWLFIHVPIKMFLVVTLQYDLWQQLFMALGWDFGAGGHDALVKGLWPAFGIVTGLGAFSALWIFATADLTWTAAGIYLNLGLLWHKHFSLIGGRDDGEPRPAPLTAAIILSISLQAVALVAGIAWKRIKARQEGSIALPLSPEEEAAVYRAEVERNARAAAATGGSGAAATAPAAAAGNGKQVNRVTDIADEEVAAESSGATVTPTKVTRKLGGSANASPAKKK
;
A
#
# COMPACT_ATOMS: atom_id res chain seq x y z
N MET A 1 3.90 -74.37 16.27
CA MET A 1 2.67 -74.03 15.50
C MET A 1 3.01 -72.90 14.54
N PRO A 2 2.37 -72.84 13.35
CA PRO A 2 2.85 -72.04 12.23
C PRO A 2 2.30 -70.60 12.20
N SER A 3 3.02 -69.74 11.49
CA SER A 3 2.65 -68.36 11.17
C SER A 3 1.59 -68.28 10.07
N SER A 4 0.67 -67.32 10.16
CA SER A 4 -0.08 -66.82 8.99
C SER A 4 -0.57 -65.39 9.20
N ASN A 5 -0.16 -64.49 8.30
CA ASN A 5 -0.72 -63.14 8.18
C ASN A 5 -2.05 -63.21 7.40
N PRO A 6 -3.12 -62.51 7.81
CA PRO A 6 -4.20 -62.14 6.92
C PRO A 6 -3.82 -60.87 6.15
N ALA A 7 -3.85 -60.93 4.82
CA ALA A 7 -3.76 -59.75 3.98
C ALA A 7 -5.11 -59.01 3.95
N THR A 8 -5.12 -57.71 4.22
CA THR A 8 -6.32 -56.86 4.08
C THR A 8 -6.24 -56.03 2.81
N ASN A 9 -7.22 -56.25 1.92
CA ASN A 9 -7.50 -55.41 0.75
C ASN A 9 -7.68 -53.94 1.15
N THR A 10 -6.96 -53.03 0.50
CA THR A 10 -7.38 -51.64 0.32
C THR A 10 -7.79 -51.42 -1.13
N GLN A 11 -9.07 -51.11 -1.34
CA GLN A 11 -9.63 -50.84 -2.66
C GLN A 11 -9.00 -49.58 -3.27
N GLN A 12 -8.47 -49.68 -4.49
CA GLN A 12 -8.19 -48.50 -5.30
C GLN A 12 -9.51 -47.83 -5.67
N GLN A 13 -9.72 -46.59 -5.21
CA GLN A 13 -10.75 -45.73 -5.77
C GLN A 13 -10.34 -45.33 -7.20
N PRO A 14 -11.27 -45.29 -8.17
CA PRO A 14 -10.97 -44.81 -9.50
C PRO A 14 -10.65 -43.31 -9.43
N GLN A 15 -9.48 -42.91 -9.95
CA GLN A 15 -9.20 -41.49 -10.20
C GLN A 15 -10.15 -40.98 -11.28
N PRO A 16 -10.69 -39.75 -11.17
CA PRO A 16 -11.45 -39.13 -12.25
C PRO A 16 -10.51 -38.76 -13.40
N ASP A 17 -10.92 -39.06 -14.64
CA ASP A 17 -10.26 -38.60 -15.85
C ASP A 17 -10.27 -37.06 -15.91
N TYR A 18 -9.16 -36.44 -15.51
CA TYR A 18 -8.95 -35.02 -15.70
C TYR A 18 -8.59 -34.75 -17.16
N ILE A 19 -9.52 -34.10 -17.87
CA ILE A 19 -9.29 -33.61 -19.23
C ILE A 19 -8.13 -32.61 -19.22
N TYR A 20 -7.02 -33.00 -19.84
CA TYR A 20 -5.79 -32.23 -19.94
C TYR A 20 -6.03 -30.88 -20.63
N ARG A 21 -5.82 -29.78 -19.90
CA ARG A 21 -5.69 -28.43 -20.47
C ARG A 21 -4.22 -28.03 -20.46
N PRO A 22 -3.61 -27.68 -21.61
CA PRO A 22 -2.21 -27.25 -21.70
C PRO A 22 -1.86 -25.92 -21.00
N GLU A 23 -2.82 -25.29 -20.31
CA GLU A 23 -2.78 -23.89 -19.89
C GLU A 23 -2.45 -23.68 -18.40
N ASP A 24 -2.37 -24.75 -17.58
CA ASP A 24 -2.15 -24.63 -16.13
C ASP A 24 -0.64 -24.40 -15.81
N PRO A 25 -0.25 -23.22 -15.31
CA PRO A 25 1.16 -22.84 -15.18
C PRO A 25 1.90 -23.66 -14.10
N GLU A 26 1.20 -24.22 -13.12
CA GLU A 26 1.81 -25.00 -12.04
C GLU A 26 2.35 -26.36 -12.52
N TYR A 27 1.87 -26.90 -13.66
CA TYR A 27 2.37 -28.17 -14.20
C TYR A 27 3.53 -28.01 -15.21
N ALA A 28 3.61 -26.84 -15.86
CA ALA A 28 4.69 -26.53 -16.81
C ALA A 28 6.07 -26.44 -16.13
N ASP A 29 6.12 -25.93 -14.90
CA ASP A 29 7.36 -25.84 -14.11
C ASP A 29 7.88 -27.22 -13.67
N HIS A 30 6.99 -28.17 -13.38
CA HIS A 30 7.38 -29.56 -13.07
C HIS A 30 8.00 -30.27 -14.28
N LEU A 31 7.38 -30.17 -15.46
CA LEU A 31 7.94 -30.75 -16.69
C LEU A 31 9.27 -30.09 -17.10
N ARG A 32 9.44 -28.79 -16.84
CA ARG A 32 10.72 -28.12 -17.07
C ARG A 32 11.81 -28.61 -16.12
N ALA A 33 11.50 -28.83 -14.85
CA ALA A 33 12.44 -29.38 -13.86
C ALA A 33 12.86 -30.82 -14.20
N ASP A 34 11.93 -31.66 -14.65
CA ASP A 34 12.22 -33.05 -15.05
C ASP A 34 12.89 -33.15 -16.44
N SER A 35 12.79 -32.12 -17.28
CA SER A 35 13.55 -32.03 -18.55
C SER A 35 15.05 -31.75 -18.37
N GLU A 36 15.48 -31.36 -17.16
CA GLU A 36 16.91 -31.17 -16.82
C GLU A 36 17.57 -32.42 -16.22
N VAL A 37 17.04 -33.63 -16.47
CA VAL A 37 17.79 -34.88 -16.22
C VAL A 37 19.01 -34.93 -17.15
N PRO A 38 20.25 -34.86 -16.64
CA PRO A 38 21.42 -34.86 -17.52
C PRO A 38 21.58 -36.26 -18.13
N SER A 39 21.50 -36.35 -19.46
CA SER A 39 21.80 -37.57 -20.23
C SER A 39 23.28 -37.99 -20.17
N ASN A 40 24.09 -37.31 -19.35
CA ASN A 40 25.50 -37.59 -19.12
C ASN A 40 25.89 -37.27 -17.66
N PRO A 41 26.19 -38.28 -16.81
CA PRO A 41 26.54 -38.06 -15.40
C PRO A 41 27.90 -37.36 -15.18
N ALA A 42 28.67 -37.11 -16.24
CA ALA A 42 29.93 -36.37 -16.17
C ALA A 42 29.79 -34.85 -16.36
N LEU A 43 28.61 -34.34 -16.77
CA LEU A 43 28.35 -32.90 -16.87
C LEU A 43 27.82 -32.38 -15.55
N ALA A 44 28.70 -31.78 -14.75
CA ALA A 44 28.35 -31.15 -13.48
C ALA A 44 27.20 -30.15 -13.66
N ALA A 45 26.11 -30.36 -12.92
CA ALA A 45 24.96 -29.46 -12.91
C ALA A 45 25.42 -28.01 -12.71
N SER A 46 24.95 -27.11 -13.58
CA SER A 46 25.51 -25.76 -13.68
C SER A 46 25.61 -25.08 -12.32
N GLY A 47 26.73 -24.40 -12.04
CA GLY A 47 26.90 -23.66 -10.78
C GLY A 47 25.82 -22.57 -10.58
N LEU A 48 25.11 -22.21 -11.65
CA LEU A 48 23.90 -21.39 -11.64
C LEU A 48 22.70 -22.13 -11.03
N SER A 49 22.39 -23.37 -11.41
CA SER A 49 21.29 -24.13 -10.78
C SER A 49 21.60 -24.41 -9.31
N HIS A 50 22.85 -24.71 -8.97
CA HIS A 50 23.26 -24.90 -7.57
C HIS A 50 23.22 -23.59 -6.77
N ARG A 51 23.53 -22.43 -7.38
CA ARG A 51 23.29 -21.10 -6.79
C ARG A 51 21.82 -20.73 -6.72
N TYR A 52 20.99 -21.13 -7.67
CA TYR A 52 19.55 -20.85 -7.67
C TYR A 52 18.83 -21.68 -6.60
N ARG A 53 19.22 -22.96 -6.44
CA ARG A 53 18.78 -23.84 -5.35
C ARG A 53 19.31 -23.37 -4.01
N ALA A 54 20.55 -22.87 -3.95
CA ALA A 54 21.08 -22.24 -2.75
C ALA A 54 20.40 -20.90 -2.44
N LEU A 55 20.04 -20.07 -3.43
CA LEU A 55 19.28 -18.83 -3.19
C LEU A 55 17.83 -19.15 -2.80
N SER A 56 17.16 -20.13 -3.42
CA SER A 56 15.77 -20.45 -3.09
C SER A 56 15.63 -21.19 -1.76
N THR A 57 16.64 -21.93 -1.31
CA THR A 57 16.67 -22.52 0.04
C THR A 57 17.20 -21.54 1.11
N ASN A 58 18.07 -20.58 0.73
CA ASN A 58 18.53 -19.52 1.64
C ASN A 58 17.73 -18.22 1.53
N MET A 59 16.60 -18.17 0.82
CA MET A 59 15.62 -17.09 0.87
C MET A 59 14.37 -17.56 1.63
N GLU A 60 14.32 -17.45 2.96
CA GLU A 60 15.39 -17.12 3.89
C GLU A 60 14.98 -17.64 5.28
N ALA A 61 15.81 -18.44 5.96
CA ALA A 61 15.50 -18.83 7.35
C ALA A 61 15.41 -17.61 8.29
N ASN A 62 16.00 -16.48 7.88
CA ASN A 62 15.92 -15.20 8.57
C ASN A 62 14.67 -14.40 8.20
N GLU A 63 14.24 -14.35 6.93
CA GLU A 63 12.89 -13.91 6.51
C GLU A 63 11.78 -14.67 7.23
N VAL A 64 11.84 -16.00 7.34
CA VAL A 64 10.82 -16.78 8.09
C VAL A 64 10.85 -16.41 9.57
N LYS A 65 12.02 -16.30 10.21
CA LYS A 65 12.13 -15.79 11.59
C LYS A 65 11.66 -14.34 11.73
N SER A 66 11.85 -13.51 10.71
CA SER A 66 11.43 -12.11 10.66
C SER A 66 9.91 -12.02 10.53
N LEU A 67 9.30 -12.80 9.63
CA LEU A 67 7.86 -13.01 9.48
C LEU A 67 7.24 -13.43 10.81
N THR A 68 7.73 -14.49 11.44
CA THR A 68 7.22 -14.97 12.74
C THR A 68 7.38 -13.90 13.83
N ARG A 69 8.52 -13.20 13.88
CA ARG A 69 8.72 -12.07 14.81
C ARG A 69 7.73 -10.94 14.54
N MET A 70 7.47 -10.55 13.30
CA MET A 70 6.51 -9.50 12.95
C MET A 70 5.06 -9.91 13.24
N GLN A 71 4.69 -11.16 12.96
CA GLN A 71 3.37 -11.73 13.24
C GLN A 71 3.06 -11.83 14.74
N ILE A 72 4.07 -11.94 15.60
CA ILE A 72 3.91 -11.88 17.05
C ILE A 72 3.99 -10.42 17.55
N LEU A 73 4.99 -9.65 17.10
CA LEU A 73 5.26 -8.30 17.58
C LEU A 73 4.15 -7.31 17.21
N THR A 74 3.58 -7.41 16.01
CA THR A 74 2.58 -6.43 15.54
C THR A 74 1.27 -6.53 16.34
N PRO A 75 0.60 -7.70 16.47
CA PRO A 75 -0.58 -7.82 17.32
C PRO A 75 -0.29 -7.50 18.80
N LEU A 76 0.86 -7.94 19.32
CA LEU A 76 1.26 -7.64 20.70
C LEU A 76 1.43 -6.13 20.93
N SER A 77 2.00 -5.40 19.97
CA SER A 77 2.16 -3.94 20.06
C SER A 77 0.82 -3.20 20.05
N VAL A 78 -0.16 -3.64 19.24
CA VAL A 78 -1.52 -3.08 19.20
C VAL A 78 -2.25 -3.34 20.51
N LEU A 79 -2.17 -4.57 21.04
CA LEU A 79 -2.78 -4.93 22.32
C LEU A 79 -2.17 -4.14 23.48
N LEU A 80 -0.85 -3.96 23.50
CA LEU A 80 -0.18 -3.15 24.51
C LEU A 80 -0.58 -1.67 24.42
N GLN A 81 -0.60 -1.09 23.21
CA GLN A 81 -1.02 0.30 23.00
C GLN A 81 -2.47 0.51 23.43
N MET A 82 -3.39 -0.37 23.03
CA MET A 82 -4.79 -0.31 23.42
C MET A 82 -4.95 -0.46 24.94
N GLY A 83 -4.27 -1.44 25.56
CA GLY A 83 -4.33 -1.68 27.01
C GLY A 83 -3.84 -0.49 27.82
N VAL A 84 -2.70 0.10 27.44
CA VAL A 84 -2.16 1.31 28.07
C VAL A 84 -3.11 2.49 27.86
N MET A 85 -3.59 2.74 26.64
CA MET A 85 -4.50 3.86 26.37
C MET A 85 -5.84 3.74 27.12
N ILE A 86 -6.38 2.53 27.28
CA ILE A 86 -7.55 2.28 28.14
C ILE A 86 -7.22 2.56 29.61
N LEU A 87 -6.11 2.03 30.13
CA LEU A 87 -5.69 2.22 31.52
C LEU A 87 -5.47 3.71 31.84
N CYS A 88 -4.73 4.40 30.98
CA CYS A 88 -4.43 5.83 31.04
C CYS A 88 -5.68 6.70 30.84
N GLY A 89 -6.65 6.28 30.02
CA GLY A 89 -7.93 6.97 29.84
C GLY A 89 -8.96 6.69 30.95
N SER A 90 -8.76 5.63 31.73
CA SER A 90 -9.70 5.20 32.78
C SER A 90 -9.77 6.16 33.97
N LYS A 91 -10.68 5.88 34.90
CA LYS A 91 -10.75 6.59 36.20
C LYS A 91 -9.76 6.05 37.25
N LEU A 92 -8.97 5.02 36.92
CA LEU A 92 -8.04 4.36 37.85
C LEU A 92 -6.75 5.17 38.06
N ILE A 93 -6.30 5.88 37.03
CA ILE A 93 -5.13 6.77 37.10
C ILE A 93 -5.60 8.22 37.23
N LYS A 94 -4.89 9.01 38.04
CA LYS A 94 -5.09 10.47 38.16
C LYS A 94 -3.73 11.17 38.06
N PRO A 95 -3.58 12.17 37.17
CA PRO A 95 -4.57 12.60 36.18
C PRO A 95 -4.73 11.54 35.07
N ASN A 96 -5.90 11.50 34.42
CA ASN A 96 -6.11 10.69 33.22
C ASN A 96 -5.99 11.53 31.93
N LEU A 97 -5.93 10.91 30.75
CA LEU A 97 -5.77 11.65 29.47
C LEU A 97 -6.76 12.82 29.32
N GLN A 98 -8.03 12.59 29.66
CA GLN A 98 -9.11 13.56 29.53
C GLN A 98 -8.96 14.72 30.54
N GLN A 99 -8.50 14.45 31.76
CA GLN A 99 -8.22 15.46 32.78
C GLN A 99 -7.06 16.36 32.37
N VAL A 100 -5.97 15.79 31.84
CA VAL A 100 -4.83 16.57 31.30
C VAL A 100 -5.29 17.44 30.12
N SER A 101 -6.04 16.87 29.16
CA SER A 101 -6.59 17.62 28.01
C SER A 101 -7.46 18.82 28.45
N ARG A 102 -8.28 18.63 29.50
CA ARG A 102 -9.13 19.69 30.07
C ARG A 102 -8.38 20.70 30.93
N ARG A 103 -7.24 20.31 31.51
CA ARG A 103 -6.35 21.19 32.28
C ARG A 103 -5.57 22.14 31.36
N HIS A 104 -5.16 21.63 30.20
CA HIS A 104 -4.34 22.34 29.22
C HIS A 104 -5.09 22.53 27.88
N PRO A 105 -6.21 23.27 27.86
CA PRO A 105 -6.92 23.53 26.61
C PRO A 105 -6.10 24.48 25.73
N THR A 106 -6.04 24.15 24.45
CA THR A 106 -5.33 24.90 23.41
C THR A 106 -6.31 25.23 22.28
N TYR A 107 -5.92 26.13 21.38
CA TYR A 107 -6.66 26.35 20.13
C TYR A 107 -6.71 25.11 19.22
N LEU A 108 -5.90 24.07 19.45
CA LEU A 108 -5.89 22.84 18.66
C LEU A 108 -6.58 21.66 19.38
N SER A 109 -7.13 21.89 20.58
CA SER A 109 -7.89 20.87 21.31
C SER A 109 -9.21 20.55 20.59
N VAL A 110 -9.39 19.27 20.29
CA VAL A 110 -10.56 18.68 19.61
C VAL A 110 -11.55 18.17 20.66
N GLN A 111 -12.85 18.15 20.34
CA GLN A 111 -13.86 17.65 21.28
C GLN A 111 -13.60 16.17 21.64
N ASP A 112 -13.54 15.87 22.95
CA ASP A 112 -13.31 14.53 23.52
C ASP A 112 -14.04 13.40 22.76
N SER A 113 -15.33 13.61 22.42
CA SER A 113 -16.18 12.62 21.74
C SER A 113 -15.73 12.29 20.31
N PHE A 114 -15.25 13.28 19.55
CA PHE A 114 -14.74 13.08 18.19
C PHE A 114 -13.42 12.30 18.24
N VAL A 115 -12.51 12.69 19.13
CA VAL A 115 -11.22 12.01 19.34
C VAL A 115 -11.44 10.55 19.75
N LEU A 116 -12.31 10.30 20.74
CA LEU A 116 -12.58 8.96 21.24
C LEU A 116 -13.22 8.06 20.17
N PHE A 117 -14.16 8.57 19.38
CA PHE A 117 -14.75 7.81 18.27
C PHE A 117 -13.72 7.51 17.17
N TYR A 118 -12.88 8.49 16.81
CA TYR A 118 -11.80 8.29 15.83
C TYR A 118 -10.83 7.19 16.26
N TRP A 119 -10.37 7.25 17.51
CA TRP A 119 -9.48 6.24 18.09
C TRP A 119 -10.17 4.87 18.20
N ALA A 120 -11.46 4.79 18.53
CA ALA A 120 -12.19 3.54 18.55
C ALA A 120 -12.24 2.88 17.16
N VAL A 121 -12.56 3.64 16.10
CA VAL A 121 -12.53 3.14 14.72
C VAL A 121 -11.11 2.72 14.32
N LEU A 122 -10.10 3.51 14.67
CA LEU A 122 -8.70 3.19 14.40
C LEU A 122 -8.26 1.89 15.11
N TYR A 123 -8.65 1.66 16.36
CA TYR A 123 -8.34 0.41 17.06
C TYR A 123 -9.03 -0.80 16.44
N VAL A 124 -10.30 -0.68 16.01
CA VAL A 124 -10.99 -1.74 15.27
C VAL A 124 -10.24 -2.08 13.97
N LEU A 125 -9.74 -1.08 13.24
CA LEU A 125 -8.94 -1.28 12.04
C LEU A 125 -7.54 -1.85 12.33
N LEU A 126 -6.88 -1.48 13.43
CA LEU A 126 -5.58 -2.03 13.85
C LEU A 126 -5.68 -3.48 14.35
N ILE A 127 -6.77 -3.83 15.02
CA ILE A 127 -7.10 -5.22 15.37
C ILE A 127 -7.40 -6.01 14.10
N GLY A 128 -8.23 -5.46 13.20
CA GLY A 128 -8.54 -6.06 11.90
C GLY A 128 -7.28 -6.30 11.05
N PHE A 129 -6.37 -5.33 10.99
CA PHE A 129 -5.04 -5.48 10.41
C PHE A 129 -4.28 -6.64 11.05
N SER A 130 -4.16 -6.66 12.38
CA SER A 130 -3.45 -7.68 13.13
C SER A 130 -3.99 -9.10 12.86
N VAL A 131 -5.31 -9.27 12.78
CA VAL A 131 -5.95 -10.54 12.40
C VAL A 131 -5.69 -10.86 10.93
N PHE A 132 -5.79 -9.88 10.03
CA PHE A 132 -5.49 -10.03 8.61
C PHE A 132 -4.03 -10.50 8.38
N LEU A 133 -3.06 -10.07 9.19
CA LEU A 133 -1.66 -10.53 9.13
C LEU A 133 -1.49 -12.04 9.41
N LEU A 134 -2.37 -12.59 10.26
CA LEU A 134 -2.35 -14.01 10.64
C LEU A 134 -3.07 -14.88 9.60
N LEU A 135 -4.09 -14.33 8.94
CA LEU A 135 -4.89 -15.04 7.92
C LEU A 135 -4.31 -14.89 6.49
N SER A 136 -3.55 -13.83 6.22
CA SER A 136 -2.96 -13.51 4.92
C SER A 136 -1.97 -14.58 4.44
N ARG A 137 -2.33 -15.31 3.38
CA ARG A 137 -1.45 -16.29 2.72
C ARG A 137 -0.69 -15.75 1.51
N THR A 138 -1.17 -14.64 0.92
CA THR A 138 -0.70 -14.00 -0.32
C THR A 138 0.76 -13.53 -0.24
N ALA A 139 1.53 -13.83 -1.28
CA ALA A 139 2.96 -13.51 -1.35
C ALA A 139 3.23 -11.98 -1.39
N GLU A 140 2.40 -11.22 -2.09
CA GLU A 140 2.55 -9.76 -2.18
C GLU A 140 2.35 -9.07 -0.81
N THR A 141 1.30 -9.46 -0.09
CA THR A 141 0.98 -8.96 1.26
C THR A 141 2.11 -9.29 2.23
N LYS A 142 2.68 -10.51 2.16
CA LYS A 142 3.87 -10.90 2.94
C LYS A 142 5.10 -10.06 2.61
N LYS A 143 5.36 -9.79 1.33
CA LYS A 143 6.50 -8.96 0.89
C LYS A 143 6.38 -7.53 1.43
N ALA A 144 5.20 -6.91 1.31
CA ALA A 144 4.91 -5.59 1.87
C ALA A 144 5.09 -5.56 3.41
N LEU A 145 4.70 -6.63 4.10
CA LEU A 145 4.90 -6.78 5.55
C LEU A 145 6.37 -6.76 5.95
N VAL A 146 7.14 -7.70 5.40
CA VAL A 146 8.53 -7.98 5.78
C VAL A 146 9.43 -6.80 5.45
N HIS A 147 9.19 -6.13 4.33
CA HIS A 147 10.07 -5.08 3.81
C HIS A 147 9.78 -3.68 4.39
N GLY A 148 8.90 -3.56 5.40
CA GLY A 148 8.97 -2.43 6.33
C GLY A 148 7.68 -1.97 6.99
N VAL A 149 6.52 -2.53 6.69
CA VAL A 149 5.26 -2.03 7.26
C VAL A 149 5.09 -2.49 8.72
N GLY A 150 5.28 -3.79 9.00
CA GLY A 150 4.99 -4.38 10.31
C GLY A 150 5.88 -3.86 11.44
N THR A 151 7.20 -3.84 11.25
CA THR A 151 8.15 -3.38 12.27
C THR A 151 8.03 -1.90 12.60
N ARG A 152 7.86 -1.04 11.58
CA ARG A 152 7.70 0.41 11.80
C ARG A 152 6.36 0.75 12.46
N LEU A 153 5.29 0.02 12.14
CA LEU A 153 4.01 0.17 12.83
C LEU A 153 4.12 -0.30 14.29
N ALA A 154 4.73 -1.45 14.55
CA ALA A 154 4.95 -1.92 15.92
C ALA A 154 5.77 -0.92 16.75
N LEU A 155 6.83 -0.34 16.17
CA LEU A 155 7.60 0.73 16.81
C LEU A 155 6.76 1.99 17.06
N ALA A 156 5.93 2.42 16.11
CA ALA A 156 5.00 3.54 16.30
C ALA A 156 4.01 3.28 17.46
N ASN A 157 3.47 2.06 17.56
CA ASN A 157 2.58 1.66 18.65
C ASN A 157 3.30 1.70 20.02
N TYR A 158 4.55 1.23 20.10
CA TYR A 158 5.37 1.32 21.32
C TYR A 158 5.74 2.76 21.69
N MET A 159 6.05 3.60 20.71
CA MET A 159 6.26 5.04 20.96
C MET A 159 4.97 5.72 21.44
N MET A 160 3.80 5.29 20.96
CA MET A 160 2.50 5.82 21.40
C MET A 160 2.16 5.42 22.84
N VAL A 161 2.60 4.23 23.29
CA VAL A 161 2.59 3.85 24.71
C VAL A 161 3.42 4.81 25.55
N LEU A 162 4.66 5.13 25.13
CA LEU A 162 5.51 6.08 25.84
C LEU A 162 4.91 7.49 25.86
N TRP A 163 4.33 7.93 24.73
CA TRP A 163 3.60 9.20 24.67
C TRP A 163 2.45 9.27 25.69
N ALA A 164 1.63 8.23 25.81
CA ALA A 164 0.52 8.19 26.76
C ALA A 164 0.99 8.34 28.23
N ILE A 165 2.15 7.77 28.55
CA ILE A 165 2.81 7.94 29.85
C ILE A 165 3.30 9.38 30.02
N PHE A 166 3.98 9.94 29.03
CA PHE A 166 4.47 11.32 29.06
C PHE A 166 3.36 12.37 29.16
N TRP A 167 2.20 12.11 28.54
CA TRP A 167 0.98 12.92 28.63
C TRP A 167 0.46 12.98 30.07
N ILE A 168 0.32 11.83 30.74
CA ILE A 168 -0.25 11.73 32.10
C ILE A 168 0.65 12.30 33.19
N LEU A 169 1.97 12.37 32.96
CA LEU A 169 2.87 12.94 33.96
C LEU A 169 2.66 14.44 34.21
N ASP A 170 1.98 15.16 33.30
CA ASP A 170 1.51 16.54 33.50
C ASP A 170 2.65 17.53 33.84
N ARG A 171 3.84 17.34 33.21
CA ARG A 171 5.04 18.17 33.39
C ARG A 171 5.54 18.77 32.07
N PRO A 172 6.15 19.97 32.08
CA PRO A 172 6.69 20.58 30.86
C PRO A 172 7.75 19.71 30.17
N LEU A 173 8.65 19.09 30.94
CA LEU A 173 9.65 18.17 30.39
C LEU A 173 9.02 16.94 29.72
N THR A 174 7.91 16.42 30.25
CA THR A 174 7.25 15.25 29.66
C THR A 174 6.43 15.65 28.44
N PHE A 175 5.89 16.86 28.37
CA PHE A 175 5.30 17.38 27.13
C PHE A 175 6.34 17.56 26.01
N ILE A 176 7.58 17.97 26.32
CA ILE A 176 8.69 18.01 25.34
C ILE A 176 9.02 16.59 24.85
N LEU A 177 9.18 15.62 25.76
CA LEU A 177 9.45 14.22 25.41
C LEU A 177 8.29 13.57 24.63
N GLY A 178 7.05 13.90 24.99
CA GLY A 178 5.84 13.50 24.26
C GLY A 178 5.80 14.08 22.85
N THR A 179 6.18 15.36 22.67
CA THR A 179 6.28 15.99 21.35
C THR A 179 7.32 15.29 20.49
N ALA A 180 8.49 14.98 21.07
CA ALA A 180 9.55 14.24 20.38
C ALA A 180 9.10 12.82 19.97
N ALA A 181 8.40 12.10 20.86
CA ALA A 181 7.83 10.79 20.57
C ALA A 181 6.80 10.84 19.42
N LEU A 182 5.87 11.81 19.45
CA LEU A 182 4.91 12.04 18.36
C LEU A 182 5.58 12.44 17.05
N GLY A 183 6.67 13.21 17.09
CA GLY A 183 7.48 13.53 15.91
C GLY A 183 8.09 12.28 15.28
N VAL A 184 8.65 11.39 16.09
CA VAL A 184 9.18 10.08 15.62
C VAL A 184 8.06 9.20 15.06
N ILE A 185 6.89 9.14 15.72
CA ILE A 185 5.71 8.41 15.23
C ILE A 185 5.26 8.96 13.87
N ALA A 186 5.13 10.29 13.75
CA ALA A 186 4.73 10.94 12.51
C ALA A 186 5.71 10.63 11.36
N LEU A 187 7.03 10.66 11.61
CA LEU A 187 8.04 10.31 10.60
C LEU A 187 7.97 8.83 10.18
N LEU A 188 7.82 7.90 11.14
CA LEU A 188 7.68 6.47 10.85
C LEU A 188 6.42 6.17 10.03
N LEU A 189 5.29 6.78 10.41
CA LEU A 189 4.00 6.61 9.74
C LEU A 189 3.99 7.30 8.37
N LEU A 190 4.61 8.48 8.21
CA LEU A 190 4.75 9.17 6.93
C LEU A 190 5.62 8.38 5.96
N PHE A 191 6.75 7.83 6.43
CA PHE A 191 7.59 6.95 5.62
C PHE A 191 6.82 5.69 5.20
N ASN A 192 6.04 5.07 6.10
CA ASN A 192 5.17 3.96 5.74
C ASN A 192 4.12 4.38 4.70
N ALA A 193 3.39 5.47 4.91
CA ALA A 193 2.39 5.96 3.97
C ALA A 193 2.98 6.24 2.57
N LEU A 194 4.19 6.79 2.50
CA LEU A 194 4.92 7.01 1.25
C LEU A 194 5.33 5.69 0.57
N VAL A 195 5.84 4.71 1.33
CA VAL A 195 6.17 3.38 0.79
C VAL A 195 4.92 2.66 0.28
N LEU A 196 3.80 2.72 1.00
CA LEU A 196 2.52 2.20 0.55
C LEU A 196 2.03 2.92 -0.71
N ALA A 197 2.17 4.24 -0.79
CA ALA A 197 1.73 5.02 -1.96
C ALA A 197 2.54 4.71 -3.24
N ILE A 198 3.86 4.48 -3.11
CA ILE A 198 4.77 4.29 -4.24
C ILE A 198 4.94 2.81 -4.62
N ARG A 199 5.19 1.92 -3.66
CA ARG A 199 5.54 0.51 -3.94
C ARG A 199 4.36 -0.44 -3.99
N HIS A 200 3.28 -0.13 -3.28
CA HIS A 200 2.11 -0.99 -3.14
C HIS A 200 0.81 -0.18 -3.34
N PRO A 201 0.63 0.49 -4.49
CA PRO A 201 -0.51 1.38 -4.71
C PRO A 201 -1.84 0.61 -4.56
N PRO A 202 -2.89 1.25 -4.01
CA PRO A 202 -4.12 0.56 -3.65
C PRO A 202 -4.87 0.07 -4.90
N SER A 203 -4.99 -1.26 -5.03
CA SER A 203 -5.71 -1.90 -6.12
C SER A 203 -7.19 -2.07 -5.80
N PRO A 204 -8.13 -1.65 -6.67
CA PRO A 204 -9.56 -1.86 -6.47
C PRO A 204 -9.96 -3.35 -6.50
N LYS A 205 -9.07 -4.24 -6.95
CA LYS A 205 -9.29 -5.70 -6.94
C LYS A 205 -9.19 -6.31 -5.53
N HIS A 206 -8.51 -5.64 -4.59
CA HIS A 206 -8.27 -6.13 -3.23
C HIS A 206 -8.74 -5.10 -2.18
N PRO A 207 -10.07 -4.90 -2.02
CA PRO A 207 -10.61 -3.87 -1.14
C PRO A 207 -10.34 -4.13 0.34
N LEU A 208 -10.14 -5.39 0.76
CA LEU A 208 -9.80 -5.74 2.14
C LEU A 208 -8.34 -5.40 2.47
N ASP A 209 -7.39 -5.68 1.56
CA ASP A 209 -6.00 -5.24 1.69
C ASP A 209 -5.93 -3.70 1.79
N TRP A 210 -6.70 -2.97 0.98
CA TRP A 210 -6.83 -1.52 1.15
C TRP A 210 -7.36 -1.14 2.54
N LEU A 211 -8.50 -1.71 2.95
CA LEU A 211 -9.17 -1.38 4.20
C LEU A 211 -8.32 -1.67 5.44
N PHE A 212 -7.63 -2.80 5.49
CA PHE A 212 -6.88 -3.20 6.68
C PHE A 212 -5.40 -2.78 6.65
N ILE A 213 -4.76 -2.63 5.48
CA ILE A 213 -3.35 -2.23 5.41
C ILE A 213 -3.21 -0.71 5.28
N HIS A 214 -3.94 -0.08 4.36
CA HIS A 214 -3.76 1.34 4.07
C HIS A 214 -4.51 2.25 5.04
N VAL A 215 -5.77 1.92 5.36
CA VAL A 215 -6.64 2.83 6.14
C VAL A 215 -6.11 3.08 7.56
N PRO A 216 -5.79 2.08 8.42
CA PRO A 216 -5.33 2.36 9.78
C PRO A 216 -4.01 3.14 9.81
N ILE A 217 -3.06 2.84 8.93
CA ILE A 217 -1.77 3.56 8.88
C ILE A 217 -1.99 5.04 8.52
N LYS A 218 -2.84 5.32 7.53
CA LYS A 218 -3.19 6.69 7.14
C LYS A 218 -3.99 7.41 8.21
N MET A 219 -4.96 6.75 8.85
CA MET A 219 -5.73 7.35 9.95
C MET A 219 -4.83 7.67 11.15
N PHE A 220 -3.93 6.77 11.53
CA PHE A 220 -2.97 7.01 12.62
C PHE A 220 -2.02 8.18 12.27
N LEU A 221 -1.52 8.22 11.03
CA LEU A 221 -0.70 9.34 10.55
C LEU A 221 -1.47 10.68 10.60
N VAL A 222 -2.71 10.71 10.10
CA VAL A 222 -3.51 11.94 10.02
C VAL A 222 -3.83 12.50 11.40
N VAL A 223 -4.18 11.68 12.40
CA VAL A 223 -4.43 12.19 13.77
C VAL A 223 -3.14 12.68 14.42
N THR A 224 -2.04 11.92 14.30
CA THR A 224 -0.73 12.31 14.83
C THR A 224 -0.26 13.63 14.24
N LEU A 225 -0.33 13.77 12.91
CA LEU A 225 0.23 14.88 12.15
C LEU A 225 -0.68 16.12 12.12
N GLN A 226 -2.01 15.98 12.20
CA GLN A 226 -2.90 17.14 12.23
C GLN A 226 -3.20 17.65 13.65
N TYR A 227 -3.11 16.80 14.68
CA TYR A 227 -3.60 17.13 16.02
C TYR A 227 -2.58 16.84 17.11
N ASP A 228 -2.31 15.57 17.38
CA ASP A 228 -1.63 15.16 18.62
C ASP A 228 -0.28 15.86 18.77
N LEU A 229 0.51 15.91 17.68
CA LEU A 229 1.83 16.55 17.65
C LEU A 229 1.77 18.04 18.03
N TRP A 230 0.78 18.77 17.51
CA TRP A 230 0.70 20.22 17.68
C TRP A 230 0.01 20.62 18.97
N GLN A 231 -1.02 19.86 19.41
CA GLN A 231 -1.58 20.03 20.75
C GLN A 231 -0.51 19.79 21.82
N GLN A 232 0.28 18.71 21.67
CA GLN A 232 1.38 18.42 22.59
C GLN A 232 2.48 19.49 22.55
N LEU A 233 2.85 19.98 21.35
CA LEU A 233 3.83 21.06 21.19
C LEU A 233 3.35 22.36 21.86
N PHE A 234 2.07 22.71 21.76
CA PHE A 234 1.53 23.90 22.41
C PHE A 234 1.64 23.82 23.93
N MET A 235 1.33 22.65 24.50
CA MET A 235 1.52 22.38 25.93
C MET A 235 3.00 22.40 26.34
N ALA A 236 3.91 21.92 25.47
CA ALA A 236 5.35 21.97 25.70
C ALA A 236 5.92 23.41 25.65
N LEU A 237 5.35 24.27 24.81
CA LEU A 237 5.70 25.69 24.69
C LEU A 237 4.99 26.60 25.69
N GLY A 238 4.03 26.07 26.48
CA GLY A 238 3.20 26.86 27.38
C GLY A 238 2.27 27.84 26.64
N TRP A 239 1.79 27.46 25.45
CA TRP A 239 0.77 28.18 24.66
C TRP A 239 -0.64 27.66 24.91
N ASP A 240 -0.85 27.07 26.09
CA ASP A 240 -2.10 26.56 26.61
C ASP A 240 -2.59 27.43 27.78
N PHE A 241 -3.88 27.35 28.07
CA PHE A 241 -4.48 28.12 29.17
C PHE A 241 -4.02 27.66 30.56
N GLY A 242 -3.66 26.38 30.72
CA GLY A 242 -3.31 25.78 32.01
C GLY A 242 -1.95 26.24 32.55
N ALA A 243 -0.98 26.50 31.67
CA ALA A 243 0.37 26.95 32.04
C ALA A 243 0.48 28.47 32.20
N GLY A 244 -0.25 29.26 31.40
CA GLY A 244 -0.08 30.73 31.37
C GLY A 244 -1.34 31.55 31.11
N GLY A 245 -2.53 30.96 31.32
CA GLY A 245 -3.81 31.67 31.25
C GLY A 245 -4.16 32.20 29.86
N HIS A 246 -4.96 33.27 29.82
CA HIS A 246 -5.46 33.85 28.58
C HIS A 246 -4.33 34.42 27.71
N ASP A 247 -3.33 35.09 28.29
CA ASP A 247 -2.22 35.71 27.55
C ASP A 247 -1.34 34.69 26.83
N ALA A 248 -1.09 33.53 27.45
CA ALA A 248 -0.36 32.43 26.84
C ALA A 248 -1.13 31.81 25.66
N LEU A 249 -2.43 31.62 25.86
CA LEU A 249 -3.34 31.13 24.83
C LEU A 249 -3.36 32.09 23.62
N VAL A 250 -3.52 33.41 23.84
CA VAL A 250 -3.52 34.42 22.76
C VAL A 250 -2.21 34.42 21.96
N LYS A 251 -1.06 34.22 22.59
CA LYS A 251 0.23 34.04 21.89
C LYS A 251 0.22 32.83 20.94
N GLY A 252 -0.49 31.77 21.30
CA GLY A 252 -0.70 30.58 20.48
C GLY A 252 -1.63 30.77 19.26
N LEU A 253 -2.36 31.90 19.14
CA LEU A 253 -3.36 32.08 18.08
C LEU A 253 -2.76 32.05 16.67
N TRP A 254 -1.73 32.86 16.42
CA TRP A 254 -1.11 32.95 15.10
C TRP A 254 -0.34 31.68 14.71
N PRO A 255 0.42 31.02 15.61
CA PRO A 255 0.94 29.68 15.36
C PRO A 255 -0.16 28.67 15.04
N ALA A 256 -1.29 28.66 15.76
CA ALA A 256 -2.38 27.72 15.51
C ALA A 256 -3.02 27.95 14.13
N PHE A 257 -3.23 29.21 13.75
CA PHE A 257 -3.68 29.58 12.42
C PHE A 257 -2.72 29.10 11.33
N GLY A 258 -1.40 29.34 11.50
CA GLY A 258 -0.37 28.90 10.56
C GLY A 258 -0.29 27.37 10.42
N ILE A 259 -0.46 26.63 11.52
CA ILE A 259 -0.50 25.17 11.54
C ILE A 259 -1.74 24.64 10.82
N VAL A 260 -2.94 25.13 11.15
CA VAL A 260 -4.19 24.66 10.52
C VAL A 260 -4.23 24.98 9.02
N THR A 261 -3.80 26.18 8.61
CA THR A 261 -3.73 26.56 7.19
C THR A 261 -2.64 25.81 6.45
N GLY A 262 -1.43 25.70 7.02
CA GLY A 262 -0.29 25.00 6.42
C GLY A 262 -0.53 23.50 6.25
N LEU A 263 -1.09 22.84 7.28
CA LEU A 263 -1.48 21.42 7.19
C LEU A 263 -2.69 21.22 6.31
N GLY A 264 -3.64 22.16 6.26
CA GLY A 264 -4.74 22.14 5.30
C GLY A 264 -4.23 22.17 3.86
N ALA A 265 -3.28 23.06 3.55
CA ALA A 265 -2.63 23.16 2.25
C ALA A 265 -1.79 21.91 1.91
N PHE A 266 -0.97 21.43 2.84
CA PHE A 266 -0.20 20.19 2.67
C PHE A 266 -1.11 18.97 2.44
N SER A 267 -2.17 18.83 3.25
CA SER A 267 -3.17 17.78 3.12
C SER A 267 -3.87 17.84 1.76
N ALA A 268 -4.26 19.04 1.30
CA ALA A 268 -4.86 19.23 0.00
C ALA A 268 -3.91 18.88 -1.17
N LEU A 269 -2.64 19.28 -1.11
CA LEU A 269 -1.63 18.89 -2.12
C LEU A 269 -1.43 17.37 -2.15
N TRP A 270 -1.33 16.72 -0.98
CA TRP A 270 -1.22 15.27 -0.88
C TRP A 270 -2.46 14.57 -1.44
N ILE A 271 -3.66 15.00 -1.04
CA ILE A 271 -4.95 14.47 -1.53
C ILE A 271 -5.08 14.66 -3.03
N PHE A 272 -4.70 15.80 -3.60
CA PHE A 272 -4.77 16.04 -5.03
C PHE A 272 -3.86 15.09 -5.81
N ALA A 273 -2.60 14.93 -5.38
CA ALA A 273 -1.63 14.03 -6.01
C ALA A 273 -2.04 12.54 -5.91
N THR A 274 -2.55 12.13 -4.75
CA THR A 274 -2.83 10.71 -4.45
C THR A 274 -4.28 10.28 -4.70
N ALA A 275 -5.23 11.23 -4.81
CA ALA A 275 -6.68 11.02 -4.77
C ALA A 275 -7.13 10.14 -3.58
N ASP A 276 -6.55 10.37 -2.41
CA ASP A 276 -6.68 9.50 -1.24
C ASP A 276 -7.92 9.83 -0.38
N LEU A 277 -8.97 9.04 -0.59
CA LEU A 277 -10.24 9.16 0.14
C LEU A 277 -10.07 9.04 1.66
N THR A 278 -9.20 8.14 2.14
CA THR A 278 -9.00 7.95 3.58
C THR A 278 -8.44 9.20 4.23
N TRP A 279 -7.40 9.78 3.62
CA TRP A 279 -6.75 10.98 4.14
C TRP A 279 -7.74 12.15 4.19
N THR A 280 -8.55 12.30 3.14
CA THR A 280 -9.61 13.33 3.06
C THR A 280 -10.67 13.13 4.13
N ALA A 281 -11.21 11.91 4.28
CA ALA A 281 -12.28 11.62 5.24
C ALA A 281 -11.80 11.81 6.68
N ALA A 282 -10.60 11.33 7.01
CA ALA A 282 -9.98 11.50 8.32
C ALA A 282 -9.70 12.98 8.64
N GLY A 283 -9.10 13.71 7.69
CA GLY A 283 -8.79 15.13 7.85
C GLY A 283 -10.04 15.99 8.02
N ILE A 284 -11.08 15.78 7.20
CA ILE A 284 -12.35 16.48 7.34
C ILE A 284 -13.03 16.15 8.68
N TYR A 285 -13.08 14.87 9.07
CA TYR A 285 -13.70 14.45 10.34
C TYR A 285 -13.07 15.13 11.56
N LEU A 286 -11.75 15.18 11.62
CA LEU A 286 -11.05 15.81 12.76
C LEU A 286 -11.17 17.35 12.73
N ASN A 287 -11.14 17.97 11.54
CA ASN A 287 -11.42 19.42 11.41
C ASN A 287 -12.86 19.78 11.82
N LEU A 288 -13.83 18.90 11.54
CA LEU A 288 -15.19 19.03 12.09
C LEU A 288 -15.18 18.90 13.61
N GLY A 289 -14.35 18.03 14.20
CA GLY A 289 -14.18 17.93 15.65
C GLY A 289 -13.58 19.18 16.33
N LEU A 290 -12.74 19.97 15.62
CA LEU A 290 -12.32 21.31 16.09
C LEU A 290 -13.48 22.30 16.05
N LEU A 291 -14.23 22.31 14.95
CA LEU A 291 -15.32 23.26 14.71
C LEU A 291 -16.51 23.00 15.63
N TRP A 292 -16.81 21.73 15.91
CA TRP A 292 -17.90 21.29 16.78
C TRP A 292 -17.56 21.39 18.28
N HIS A 293 -16.37 21.90 18.64
CA HIS A 293 -15.98 22.15 20.03
C HIS A 293 -16.77 23.33 20.62
N LYS A 294 -18.07 23.13 20.86
CA LYS A 294 -19.07 24.12 21.32
C LYS A 294 -18.67 24.86 22.59
N HIS A 295 -17.77 24.28 23.38
CA HIS A 295 -17.27 24.86 24.62
C HIS A 295 -15.80 25.24 24.49
N PHE A 296 -15.50 26.31 23.74
CA PHE A 296 -14.36 27.15 24.11
C PHE A 296 -14.74 28.05 25.31
N SER A 297 -15.46 27.47 26.28
CA SER A 297 -15.72 28.08 27.58
C SER A 297 -14.39 28.19 28.30
N LEU A 298 -13.77 29.37 28.20
CA LEU A 298 -12.79 29.83 29.18
C LEU A 298 -13.35 29.52 30.56
N ILE A 299 -12.64 28.69 31.32
CA ILE A 299 -13.15 28.11 32.56
C ILE A 299 -13.16 29.20 33.63
N GLY A 300 -14.30 29.89 33.72
CA GLY A 300 -14.63 30.89 34.73
C GLY A 300 -16.07 30.76 35.26
N GLY A 301 -16.73 29.61 35.01
CA GLY A 301 -18.09 29.34 35.48
C GLY A 301 -19.19 30.15 34.80
N ARG A 302 -18.90 30.75 33.64
CA ARG A 302 -19.84 31.55 32.84
C ARG A 302 -20.14 30.82 31.54
N ASP A 303 -21.42 30.58 31.26
CA ASP A 303 -21.88 29.81 30.08
C ASP A 303 -21.62 30.56 28.74
N ASP A 304 -21.33 31.86 28.83
CA ASP A 304 -20.97 32.81 27.78
C ASP A 304 -19.58 32.55 27.15
N GLY A 305 -19.20 31.30 26.90
CA GLY A 305 -17.85 30.94 26.41
C GLY A 305 -17.46 31.72 25.14
N GLU A 306 -16.28 32.36 25.15
CA GLU A 306 -15.85 33.16 23.99
C GLU A 306 -15.79 32.30 22.72
N PRO A 307 -16.40 32.74 21.61
CA PRO A 307 -16.33 32.00 20.36
C PRO A 307 -14.86 31.90 19.90
N ARG A 308 -14.46 30.70 19.47
CA ARG A 308 -13.15 30.44 18.86
C ARG A 308 -12.81 31.55 17.85
N PRO A 309 -11.64 32.22 17.95
CA PRO A 309 -11.35 33.42 17.18
C PRO A 309 -11.65 33.25 15.69
N ALA A 310 -12.37 34.23 15.13
CA ALA A 310 -12.80 34.25 13.73
C ALA A 310 -11.72 33.82 12.71
N PRO A 311 -10.45 34.29 12.76
CA PRO A 311 -9.41 33.83 11.82
C PRO A 311 -9.15 32.32 11.88
N LEU A 312 -9.18 31.71 13.07
CA LEU A 312 -8.97 30.27 13.22
C LEU A 312 -10.17 29.47 12.72
N THR A 313 -11.38 29.94 12.99
CA THR A 313 -12.62 29.34 12.46
C THR A 313 -12.65 29.39 10.92
N ALA A 314 -12.23 30.52 10.33
CA ALA A 314 -12.07 30.65 8.89
C ALA A 314 -10.99 29.70 8.33
N ALA A 315 -9.85 29.54 9.01
CA ALA A 315 -8.79 28.60 8.63
C ALA A 315 -9.27 27.13 8.62
N ILE A 316 -10.08 26.72 9.59
CA ILE A 316 -10.65 25.36 9.66
C ILE A 316 -11.62 25.13 8.50
N ILE A 317 -12.53 26.07 8.25
CA ILE A 317 -13.50 26.00 7.13
C ILE A 317 -12.76 25.98 5.78
N LEU A 318 -11.73 26.81 5.61
CA LEU A 318 -10.86 26.81 4.44
C LEU A 318 -10.15 25.46 4.26
N SER A 319 -9.58 24.89 5.33
CA SER A 319 -8.92 23.59 5.32
C SER A 319 -9.85 22.45 4.90
N ILE A 320 -11.07 22.40 5.44
CA ILE A 320 -12.11 21.43 5.04
C ILE A 320 -12.45 21.60 3.55
N SER A 321 -12.69 22.84 3.13
CA SER A 321 -13.08 23.16 1.75
C SER A 321 -11.98 22.79 0.75
N LEU A 322 -10.73 23.11 1.08
CA LEU A 322 -9.56 22.82 0.25
C LEU A 322 -9.31 21.31 0.11
N GLN A 323 -9.47 20.54 1.20
CA GLN A 323 -9.36 19.07 1.16
C GLN A 323 -10.47 18.43 0.32
N ALA A 324 -11.71 18.92 0.43
CA ALA A 324 -12.83 18.43 -0.38
C ALA A 324 -12.65 18.74 -1.88
N VAL A 325 -12.28 19.98 -2.22
CA VAL A 325 -11.99 20.40 -3.60
C VAL A 325 -10.80 19.64 -4.17
N ALA A 326 -9.73 19.43 -3.39
CA ALA A 326 -8.57 18.66 -3.81
C ALA A 326 -8.91 17.20 -4.14
N LEU A 327 -9.81 16.56 -3.39
CA LEU A 327 -10.25 15.20 -3.69
C LEU A 327 -11.03 15.15 -5.01
N VAL A 328 -11.99 16.07 -5.21
CA VAL A 328 -12.76 16.16 -6.47
C VAL A 328 -11.85 16.43 -7.66
N ALA A 329 -10.91 17.38 -7.52
CA ALA A 329 -9.94 17.72 -8.55
C ALA A 329 -8.97 16.56 -8.84
N GLY A 330 -8.48 15.85 -7.82
CA GLY A 330 -7.59 14.68 -7.98
C GLY A 330 -8.28 13.51 -8.67
N ILE A 331 -9.56 13.24 -8.34
CA ILE A 331 -10.38 12.22 -9.04
C ILE A 331 -10.64 12.63 -10.49
N ALA A 332 -10.98 13.90 -10.74
CA ALA A 332 -11.19 14.41 -12.10
C ALA A 332 -9.91 14.33 -12.94
N TRP A 333 -8.77 14.75 -12.38
CA TRP A 333 -7.46 14.68 -13.01
C TRP A 333 -7.07 13.25 -13.38
N LYS A 334 -7.20 12.29 -12.46
CA LYS A 334 -6.95 10.86 -12.75
C LYS A 334 -7.86 10.31 -13.84
N ARG A 335 -9.15 10.72 -13.87
CA ARG A 335 -10.09 10.32 -14.93
C ARG A 335 -9.74 10.91 -16.30
N ILE A 336 -9.24 12.15 -16.35
CA ILE A 336 -8.78 12.78 -17.60
C ILE A 336 -7.51 12.10 -18.10
N LYS A 337 -6.52 11.91 -17.21
CA LYS A 337 -5.25 11.25 -17.55
C LYS A 337 -5.44 9.82 -18.07
N ALA A 338 -6.29 9.02 -17.41
CA ALA A 338 -6.61 7.67 -17.87
C ALA A 338 -7.28 7.63 -19.27
N ARG A 339 -8.04 8.68 -19.64
CA ARG A 339 -8.60 8.81 -21.00
C ARG A 339 -7.55 9.20 -22.04
N GLN A 340 -6.53 9.97 -21.65
CA GLN A 340 -5.41 10.34 -22.53
C GLN A 340 -4.50 9.14 -22.78
N GLU A 341 -4.14 8.39 -21.74
CA GLU A 341 -3.32 7.18 -21.84
C GLU A 341 -4.00 6.09 -22.71
N GLY A 342 -5.33 5.94 -22.62
CA GLY A 342 -6.11 5.07 -23.51
C GLY A 342 -6.35 5.60 -24.93
N SER A 343 -5.94 6.84 -25.24
CA SER A 343 -6.11 7.46 -26.56
C SER A 343 -4.80 7.58 -27.35
N ILE A 344 -3.66 7.19 -26.76
CA ILE A 344 -2.34 7.13 -27.42
C ILE A 344 -1.89 5.67 -27.51
N ALA A 345 -2.79 4.85 -28.04
CA ALA A 345 -2.45 3.59 -28.69
C ALA A 345 -3.09 3.64 -30.08
N LEU A 346 -2.40 4.31 -31.01
CA LEU A 346 -2.54 3.91 -32.41
C LEU A 346 -2.16 2.43 -32.45
N PRO A 347 -2.98 1.53 -33.03
CA PRO A 347 -2.47 0.21 -33.37
C PRO A 347 -1.25 0.45 -34.25
N LEU A 348 -0.10 -0.14 -33.91
CA LEU A 348 1.08 -0.02 -34.75
C LEU A 348 0.67 -0.46 -36.15
N SER A 349 1.03 0.32 -37.16
CA SER A 349 0.89 -0.17 -38.52
C SER A 349 1.70 -1.47 -38.67
N PRO A 350 1.29 -2.42 -39.52
CA PRO A 350 2.07 -3.65 -39.73
C PRO A 350 3.52 -3.38 -40.16
N GLU A 351 3.80 -2.23 -40.76
CA GLU A 351 5.15 -1.75 -41.06
C GLU A 351 5.95 -1.32 -39.82
N GLU A 352 5.31 -0.67 -38.84
CA GLU A 352 5.94 -0.28 -37.58
C GLU A 352 6.21 -1.48 -36.67
N GLU A 353 5.31 -2.47 -36.60
CA GLU A 353 5.59 -3.73 -35.89
C GLU A 353 6.80 -4.46 -36.51
N ALA A 354 6.85 -4.53 -37.84
CA ALA A 354 7.99 -5.08 -38.56
C ALA A 354 9.28 -4.27 -38.35
N ALA A 355 9.20 -2.93 -38.23
CA ALA A 355 10.35 -2.08 -37.94
C ALA A 355 10.88 -2.28 -36.51
N VAL A 356 10.00 -2.37 -35.51
CA VAL A 356 10.36 -2.66 -34.12
C VAL A 356 11.00 -4.05 -34.02
N TYR A 357 10.41 -5.07 -34.67
CA TYR A 357 10.98 -6.42 -34.69
C TYR A 357 12.38 -6.46 -35.34
N ARG A 358 12.58 -5.77 -36.48
CA ARG A 358 13.91 -5.64 -37.11
C ARG A 358 14.92 -4.95 -36.19
N ALA A 359 14.52 -3.89 -35.49
CA ALA A 359 15.40 -3.18 -34.56
C ALA A 359 15.78 -4.04 -33.33
N GLU A 360 14.85 -4.85 -32.82
CA GLU A 360 15.10 -5.80 -31.73
C GLU A 360 16.07 -6.93 -32.17
N VAL A 361 15.85 -7.49 -33.37
CA VAL A 361 16.74 -8.48 -33.98
C VAL A 361 18.14 -7.91 -34.21
N GLU A 362 18.26 -6.70 -34.77
CA GLU A 362 19.56 -6.06 -34.99
C GLU A 362 20.27 -5.73 -33.68
N ARG A 363 19.54 -5.29 -32.65
CA ARG A 363 20.08 -5.05 -31.31
C ARG A 363 20.62 -6.33 -30.68
N ASN A 364 19.88 -7.44 -30.79
CA ASN A 364 20.33 -8.75 -30.30
C ASN A 364 21.54 -9.27 -31.10
N ALA A 365 21.56 -9.09 -32.42
CA ALA A 365 22.71 -9.45 -33.26
C ALA A 365 23.97 -8.65 -32.89
N ARG A 366 23.84 -7.33 -32.66
CA ARG A 366 24.94 -6.47 -32.18
C ARG A 366 25.41 -6.86 -30.78
N ALA A 367 24.51 -7.25 -29.88
CA ALA A 367 24.86 -7.76 -28.56
C ALA A 367 25.62 -9.10 -28.63
N ALA A 368 25.17 -10.03 -29.47
CA ALA A 368 25.82 -11.32 -29.67
C ALA A 368 27.23 -11.15 -30.28
N ALA A 369 27.37 -10.26 -31.27
CA ALA A 369 28.66 -9.92 -31.87
C ALA A 369 29.64 -9.31 -30.85
N ALA A 370 29.16 -8.44 -29.95
CA ALA A 370 29.98 -7.87 -28.88
C ALA A 370 30.48 -8.94 -27.88
N THR A 371 29.71 -10.01 -27.64
CA THR A 371 30.13 -11.13 -26.79
C THR A 371 31.04 -12.15 -27.49
N GLY A 372 31.10 -12.18 -28.83
CA GLY A 372 31.93 -13.11 -29.59
C GLY A 372 33.36 -12.63 -29.90
N GLY A 373 33.67 -11.35 -29.64
CA GLY A 373 34.89 -10.69 -30.13
C GLY A 373 36.19 -10.91 -29.33
N SER A 374 36.16 -11.67 -28.23
CA SER A 374 37.30 -11.80 -27.30
C SER A 374 37.84 -13.23 -27.20
N GLY A 375 38.42 -13.75 -28.30
CA GLY A 375 38.97 -15.11 -28.30
C GLY A 375 39.70 -15.61 -29.55
N ALA A 376 40.45 -14.79 -30.30
CA ALA A 376 41.25 -15.27 -31.43
C ALA A 376 42.49 -14.43 -31.77
N ALA A 377 43.63 -14.68 -31.10
CA ALA A 377 44.96 -14.27 -31.57
C ALA A 377 46.07 -15.18 -31.03
N ALA A 378 47.03 -15.55 -31.91
CA ALA A 378 48.24 -16.37 -31.67
C ALA A 378 47.99 -17.82 -31.19
N THR A 379 48.17 -18.85 -32.02
CA THR A 379 49.50 -19.29 -32.51
C THR A 379 49.36 -20.39 -33.59
N ALA A 380 50.41 -20.54 -34.41
CA ALA A 380 50.59 -21.60 -35.41
C ALA A 380 52.11 -21.73 -35.72
N PRO A 381 52.60 -22.79 -36.40
CA PRO A 381 52.11 -24.17 -36.53
C PRO A 381 53.19 -25.23 -36.20
N ALA A 382 52.81 -26.51 -36.05
CA ALA A 382 53.71 -27.66 -36.18
C ALA A 382 52.95 -28.89 -36.70
N ALA A 383 53.61 -29.74 -37.50
CA ALA A 383 52.97 -30.81 -38.28
C ALA A 383 53.17 -32.21 -37.67
N ALA A 384 52.23 -33.14 -37.91
CA ALA A 384 52.50 -34.50 -38.45
C ALA A 384 51.23 -35.41 -38.52
N ALA A 385 51.08 -36.09 -39.66
CA ALA A 385 50.53 -37.44 -39.92
C ALA A 385 49.33 -38.05 -39.12
N GLY A 386 48.35 -38.63 -39.83
CA GLY A 386 47.48 -39.68 -39.26
C GLY A 386 46.11 -39.93 -39.95
N ASN A 387 46.06 -40.91 -40.86
CA ASN A 387 44.89 -41.50 -41.56
C ASN A 387 43.48 -41.49 -40.88
N GLY A 388 42.42 -41.32 -41.71
CA GLY A 388 41.36 -42.34 -41.81
C GLY A 388 39.85 -41.94 -41.87
N LYS A 389 39.22 -42.13 -43.05
CA LYS A 389 37.75 -42.30 -43.35
C LYS A 389 36.76 -41.15 -42.96
N GLN A 390 36.07 -40.49 -43.91
CA GLN A 390 34.80 -40.90 -44.61
C GLN A 390 33.60 -41.11 -43.65
N VAL A 391 32.34 -40.68 -43.86
CA VAL A 391 31.58 -40.05 -44.98
C VAL A 391 30.27 -39.46 -44.34
N ASN A 392 29.44 -38.54 -44.88
CA ASN A 392 29.19 -38.05 -46.24
C ASN A 392 28.79 -36.54 -46.29
N ARG A 393 27.97 -36.12 -47.26
CA ARG A 393 27.41 -34.76 -47.54
C ARG A 393 26.04 -34.90 -48.25
N VAL A 394 25.07 -34.01 -47.98
CA VAL A 394 23.91 -33.53 -48.81
C VAL A 394 23.19 -32.48 -47.91
N THR A 395 23.08 -31.16 -48.14
CA THR A 395 22.54 -30.27 -49.21
C THR A 395 21.02 -30.33 -49.46
N ASP A 396 20.36 -29.23 -49.07
CA ASP A 396 19.16 -28.57 -49.65
C ASP A 396 17.95 -29.37 -50.17
N ILE A 397 16.76 -28.90 -49.81
CA ILE A 397 15.62 -28.65 -50.72
C ILE A 397 14.68 -27.64 -50.07
N ALA A 398 14.17 -26.71 -50.86
CA ALA A 398 13.06 -25.82 -50.54
C ALA A 398 12.01 -25.90 -51.66
N ASP A 399 10.79 -25.43 -51.34
CA ASP A 399 9.70 -25.03 -52.25
C ASP A 399 9.07 -26.07 -53.20
N GLU A 400 7.92 -26.61 -52.77
CA GLU A 400 6.71 -26.94 -53.56
C GLU A 400 5.56 -27.14 -52.54
N GLU A 401 4.28 -26.84 -52.76
CA GLU A 401 3.55 -26.40 -53.96
C GLU A 401 2.30 -25.57 -53.51
N VAL A 402 1.68 -24.80 -54.41
CA VAL A 402 0.47 -23.99 -54.13
C VAL A 402 -0.67 -24.36 -55.10
N ALA A 403 -1.91 -24.31 -54.59
CA ALA A 403 -3.20 -24.18 -55.31
C ALA A 403 -4.07 -25.43 -55.58
N ALA A 404 -5.22 -25.46 -54.91
CA ALA A 404 -6.57 -25.73 -55.46
C ALA A 404 -7.58 -25.12 -54.45
N GLU A 405 -8.22 -23.99 -54.74
CA GLU A 405 -9.59 -23.89 -55.31
C GLU A 405 -10.68 -24.65 -54.52
N SER A 406 -11.93 -24.22 -54.34
CA SER A 406 -12.68 -22.96 -54.50
C SER A 406 -14.17 -23.37 -54.48
N SER A 407 -14.96 -22.94 -53.48
CA SER A 407 -16.45 -22.87 -53.43
C SER A 407 -16.93 -22.90 -51.97
N GLY A 408 -18.00 -22.21 -51.53
CA GLY A 408 -18.81 -21.17 -52.17
C GLY A 408 -20.17 -20.99 -51.46
N ALA A 409 -20.52 -19.75 -51.06
CA ALA A 409 -21.86 -19.31 -50.58
C ALA A 409 -22.34 -19.88 -49.20
N THR A 410 -23.17 -19.23 -48.35
CA THR A 410 -23.88 -17.92 -48.38
C THR A 410 -24.43 -17.54 -46.96
N VAL A 411 -24.69 -16.23 -46.69
CA VAL A 411 -25.74 -15.70 -45.75
C VAL A 411 -25.52 -15.95 -44.22
N THR A 412 -25.61 -15.02 -43.26
CA THR A 412 -26.30 -13.70 -43.08
C THR A 412 -25.58 -12.81 -42.03
N PRO A 413 -25.70 -11.46 -42.06
CA PRO A 413 -25.27 -10.59 -40.96
C PRO A 413 -26.42 -10.14 -40.04
N THR A 414 -26.30 -10.33 -38.72
CA THR A 414 -27.28 -9.82 -37.74
C THR A 414 -27.03 -8.36 -37.34
N LYS A 415 -28.07 -7.53 -37.47
CA LYS A 415 -28.06 -6.06 -37.28
C LYS A 415 -29.14 -5.64 -36.29
N VAL A 416 -28.77 -5.21 -35.08
CA VAL A 416 -29.68 -4.62 -34.06
C VAL A 416 -28.94 -3.50 -33.32
N THR A 417 -28.86 -2.30 -33.91
CA THR A 417 -29.70 -1.11 -33.63
C THR A 417 -29.48 -0.42 -32.26
N ARG A 418 -28.72 0.69 -32.33
CA ARG A 418 -28.59 1.73 -31.31
C ARG A 418 -29.90 2.51 -31.17
N LYS A 419 -30.54 2.50 -30.00
CA LYS A 419 -31.78 3.25 -29.75
C LYS A 419 -31.47 4.73 -29.45
N LEU A 420 -31.67 5.60 -30.45
CA LEU A 420 -31.85 7.04 -30.25
C LEU A 420 -33.34 7.32 -30.02
N GLY A 421 -33.66 8.09 -28.99
CA GLY A 421 -35.01 8.60 -28.70
C GLY A 421 -34.90 10.06 -28.31
N GLY A 422 -35.49 10.94 -29.13
CA GLY A 422 -35.34 12.40 -29.02
C GLY A 422 -36.33 13.07 -28.06
N SER A 423 -36.11 14.37 -27.90
CA SER A 423 -36.86 15.28 -27.03
C SER A 423 -38.32 15.52 -27.48
N ALA A 424 -39.21 15.78 -26.52
CA ALA A 424 -40.46 16.51 -26.74
C ALA A 424 -40.82 17.35 -25.49
N ASN A 425 -41.18 18.61 -25.70
CA ASN A 425 -41.56 19.57 -24.65
C ASN A 425 -42.89 19.22 -23.98
N ALA A 426 -42.99 19.41 -22.65
CA ALA A 426 -44.26 19.75 -21.99
C ALA A 426 -44.05 20.44 -20.63
N SER A 427 -44.49 21.70 -20.54
CA SER A 427 -44.85 22.45 -19.33
C SER A 427 -45.76 23.61 -19.78
N PRO A 428 -46.58 24.24 -18.92
CA PRO A 428 -46.79 24.00 -17.48
C PRO A 428 -48.29 23.79 -17.11
N ALA A 429 -48.57 23.42 -15.84
CA ALA A 429 -49.89 23.66 -15.24
C ALA A 429 -49.81 23.86 -13.71
N LYS A 430 -50.46 24.91 -13.21
CA LYS A 430 -50.67 25.21 -11.78
C LYS A 430 -51.95 24.54 -11.24
N LYS A 431 -52.10 24.59 -9.90
CA LYS A 431 -53.25 24.26 -9.02
C LYS A 431 -53.07 22.88 -8.32
N LYS A 432 -53.35 22.74 -7.03
CA LYS A 432 -53.97 23.66 -6.05
C LYS A 432 -53.03 23.91 -4.87
#